data_AF-A0A3E2XLA6-F1
#
_entry.id   AF-A0A3E2XLA6-F1
#
_cell.length_a   1.000
_cell.length_b   1.000
_cell.length_c   1.000
_cell.angle_alpha   90.00
_cell.angle_beta   90.00
_cell.angle_gamma   90.00
#
_symmetry.space_group_name_H-M   'P 1'
#
loop_
_entity.id
_entity.type
_entity.pdbx_description
1 polymer ?
#
loop_
_entity_poly.entity_id
_entity_poly.type
_entity_poly.pdbx_seq_one_letter_code
_entity_poly.pdbx_strand_id
1 'polypeptide(L)'
;MNNTNKDVLTKDVLTKDVLTAALNDYLLHIQIDPPEDVTPQVNAVKALINYISTNDNITADWVKSNWIILLPAIDYHRNSLKESIHNAILNNDEDKLSELRAENRNLQPFLNLLKPFRTLTS
;
A
#
# COMPACT_ATOMS: atom_id res chain seq x y z
N MET A 1 39.32 -3.24 -8.94
CA MET A 1 38.40 -4.27 -8.41
C MET A 1 37.08 -3.58 -8.09
N ASN A 2 36.04 -3.93 -8.84
CA ASN A 2 34.70 -3.35 -8.74
C ASN A 2 34.08 -3.65 -7.38
N ASN A 3 33.74 -2.60 -6.63
CA ASN A 3 32.85 -2.69 -5.48
C ASN A 3 31.45 -2.29 -5.94
N THR A 4 30.79 -3.19 -6.68
CA THR A 4 29.39 -3.05 -7.06
C THR A 4 28.61 -3.93 -6.11
N ASN A 5 27.93 -3.35 -5.11
CA ASN A 5 26.77 -3.94 -4.43
C ASN A 5 26.25 -3.02 -3.31
N LYS A 6 25.20 -2.23 -3.60
CA LYS A 6 23.91 -2.26 -2.83
C LYS A 6 22.87 -1.19 -3.19
N ASP A 7 23.19 -0.15 -3.96
CA ASP A 7 22.21 0.93 -4.25
C ASP A 7 21.56 0.83 -5.62
N VAL A 8 21.15 -0.38 -5.99
CA VAL A 8 20.49 -0.62 -7.26
C VAL A 8 19.07 -1.09 -6.99
N LEU A 9 18.19 -0.11 -6.71
CA LEU A 9 16.74 -0.18 -6.93
C LEU A 9 16.47 -0.27 -8.46
N THR A 10 17.08 -1.23 -9.15
CA THR A 10 16.95 -1.31 -10.62
C THR A 10 15.54 -1.73 -10.95
N LYS A 11 14.78 -0.76 -11.47
CA LYS A 11 13.41 -0.88 -11.97
C LYS A 11 12.39 -1.12 -10.86
N ASP A 12 12.06 -0.04 -10.18
CA ASP A 12 10.88 0.14 -9.32
C ASP A 12 9.57 -0.18 -10.06
N VAL A 13 9.30 -1.46 -10.35
CA VAL A 13 7.93 -1.93 -10.44
C VAL A 13 7.47 -2.09 -9.00
N LEU A 14 7.19 -0.96 -8.37
CA LEU A 14 6.30 -0.91 -7.24
C LEU A 14 5.02 -1.63 -7.68
N THR A 15 4.73 -2.80 -7.07
CA THR A 15 3.66 -3.68 -7.53
C THR A 15 2.35 -2.91 -7.52
N LYS A 16 1.85 -2.55 -8.70
CA LYS A 16 0.60 -1.79 -8.83
C LYS A 16 -0.54 -2.48 -8.12
N ASP A 17 -0.57 -3.81 -8.23
CA ASP A 17 -1.61 -4.66 -7.65
C ASP A 17 -1.74 -4.47 -6.15
N VAL A 18 -0.63 -4.45 -5.39
CA VAL A 18 -0.69 -4.28 -3.93
C VAL A 18 -1.08 -2.86 -3.54
N LEU A 19 -0.70 -1.86 -4.33
CA LEU A 19 -1.10 -0.47 -4.08
C LEU A 19 -2.59 -0.26 -4.38
N THR A 20 -3.08 -0.86 -5.48
CA THR A 20 -4.49 -0.88 -5.85
C THR A 20 -5.32 -1.62 -4.80
N ALA A 21 -4.86 -2.78 -4.31
CA ALA A 21 -5.51 -3.51 -3.22
C ALA A 21 -5.61 -2.63 -1.95
N ALA A 22 -4.51 -2.01 -1.54
CA ALA A 22 -4.51 -1.12 -0.37
C ALA A 22 -5.48 0.06 -0.51
N LEU A 23 -5.57 0.66 -1.70
CA LEU A 23 -6.51 1.76 -1.96
C LEU A 23 -7.97 1.29 -2.02
N ASN A 24 -8.24 0.09 -2.53
CA ASN A 24 -9.60 -0.49 -2.53
C ASN A 24 -10.07 -0.82 -1.12
N ASP A 25 -9.22 -1.43 -0.30
CA ASP A 25 -9.50 -1.72 1.11
C ASP A 25 -9.78 -0.43 1.88
N TYR A 26 -8.95 0.60 1.66
CA TYR A 26 -9.14 1.90 2.28
C TYR A 26 -10.42 2.61 1.79
N LEU A 27 -10.71 2.53 0.49
CA LEU A 27 -11.93 3.09 -0.10
C LEU A 27 -13.20 2.48 0.53
N LEU A 28 -13.18 1.16 0.76
CA LEU A 28 -14.25 0.47 1.46
C LEU A 28 -14.33 0.96 2.92
N HIS A 29 -13.20 1.02 3.62
CA HIS A 29 -13.13 1.44 5.01
C HIS A 29 -13.71 2.83 5.26
N ILE A 30 -13.30 3.84 4.48
CA ILE A 30 -13.76 5.24 4.68
C ILE A 30 -15.25 5.44 4.38
N GLN A 31 -15.88 4.49 3.69
CA GLN A 31 -17.31 4.53 3.36
C GLN A 31 -18.18 3.80 4.39
N ILE A 32 -17.58 3.02 5.30
CA ILE A 32 -18.29 2.34 6.37
C ILE A 32 -18.53 3.36 7.50
N ASP A 33 -19.78 3.79 7.63
CA ASP A 33 -20.28 4.69 8.68
C ASP A 33 -19.47 6.00 8.82
N PRO A 34 -19.46 6.85 7.78
CA PRO A 34 -18.63 8.05 7.77
C PRO A 34 -19.13 9.07 8.80
N PRO A 35 -18.28 9.57 9.71
CA PRO A 35 -18.68 10.56 10.72
C PRO A 35 -18.95 11.96 10.14
N GLU A 36 -18.42 12.25 8.95
CA GLU A 36 -18.52 13.53 8.23
C GLU A 36 -18.56 13.28 6.71
N ASP A 37 -18.65 14.35 5.90
CA ASP A 37 -18.61 14.24 4.43
C ASP A 37 -17.22 13.77 3.93
N VAL A 38 -17.12 12.48 3.61
CA VAL A 38 -15.93 11.85 3.06
C VAL A 38 -15.82 11.96 1.53
N THR A 39 -16.74 12.66 0.85
CA THR A 39 -16.76 12.77 -0.63
C THR A 39 -15.42 13.22 -1.21
N PRO A 40 -14.73 14.25 -0.66
CA PRO A 40 -13.42 14.66 -1.18
C PRO A 40 -12.36 13.55 -1.09
N GLN A 41 -12.32 12.80 0.02
CA GLN A 41 -11.37 11.71 0.23
C GLN A 41 -11.67 10.53 -0.69
N VAL A 42 -12.95 10.14 -0.83
CA VAL A 42 -13.40 9.10 -1.76
C VAL A 42 -12.98 9.43 -3.20
N ASN A 43 -13.17 10.68 -3.63
CA ASN A 43 -12.79 11.12 -4.97
C ASN A 43 -11.27 11.10 -5.17
N ALA A 44 -10.50 11.50 -4.15
CA ALA A 44 -9.04 11.43 -4.19
C ALA A 44 -8.54 9.99 -4.33
N VAL A 45 -9.07 9.05 -3.52
CA VAL A 45 -8.70 7.62 -3.60
C VAL A 45 -9.05 7.05 -4.98
N LYS A 46 -10.24 7.32 -5.51
CA LYS A 46 -10.64 6.90 -6.87
C LYS A 46 -9.72 7.46 -7.95
N ALA A 47 -9.31 8.73 -7.84
CA ALA A 47 -8.38 9.33 -8.78
C ALA A 47 -7.01 8.64 -8.76
N LEU A 48 -6.51 8.26 -7.58
CA LEU A 48 -5.25 7.50 -7.47
C LEU A 48 -5.37 6.09 -8.05
N ILE A 49 -6.47 5.38 -7.78
CA ILE A 49 -6.73 4.05 -8.39
C ILE A 49 -6.75 4.17 -9.92
N ASN A 50 -7.44 5.16 -10.46
CA ASN A 50 -7.49 5.41 -11.90
C ASN A 50 -6.12 5.80 -12.49
N TYR A 51 -5.32 6.58 -11.75
CA TYR A 51 -3.96 6.89 -12.17
C TYR A 51 -3.10 5.61 -12.26
N ILE A 52 -3.18 4.73 -11.26
CA ILE A 52 -2.42 3.48 -11.23
C ILE A 52 -2.81 2.54 -12.38
N SER A 53 -4.10 2.47 -12.71
CA SER A 53 -4.59 1.61 -13.79
C SER A 53 -4.22 2.11 -15.20
N THR A 54 -4.02 3.42 -15.36
CA THR A 54 -3.77 4.05 -16.67
C THR A 54 -2.30 4.37 -16.95
N ASN A 55 -1.41 4.26 -15.96
CA ASN A 55 0.01 4.60 -16.09
C ASN A 55 0.88 3.38 -15.89
N ASP A 56 1.79 3.09 -16.82
CA ASP A 56 2.65 1.90 -16.80
C ASP A 56 3.63 1.84 -15.63
N ASN A 57 4.09 2.99 -15.14
CA ASN A 57 5.09 3.07 -14.07
C ASN A 57 4.60 3.97 -12.93
N ILE A 58 4.74 3.46 -11.70
CA ILE A 58 4.50 4.23 -10.47
C ILE A 58 5.87 4.57 -9.88
N THR A 59 6.20 5.87 -9.86
CA THR A 59 7.51 6.32 -9.39
C THR A 59 7.49 6.56 -7.88
N ALA A 60 8.66 6.46 -7.24
CA ALA A 60 8.82 6.79 -5.85
C ALA A 60 8.40 8.24 -5.53
N ASP A 61 8.68 9.19 -6.43
CA ASP A 61 8.32 10.59 -6.23
C ASP A 61 6.81 10.81 -6.33
N TRP A 62 6.12 10.11 -7.24
CA TRP A 62 4.66 10.13 -7.27
C TRP A 62 4.06 9.58 -5.98
N VAL A 63 4.60 8.47 -5.45
CA VAL A 63 4.16 7.91 -4.16
C VAL A 63 4.35 8.92 -3.03
N LYS A 64 5.51 9.57 -2.97
CA LYS A 64 5.80 10.61 -1.98
C LYS A 64 4.88 11.81 -2.13
N SER A 65 4.58 12.29 -3.35
CA SER A 65 3.68 13.43 -3.55
C SER A 65 2.23 13.15 -3.13
N ASN A 66 1.82 11.88 -3.14
CA ASN A 66 0.46 11.44 -2.77
C ASN A 66 0.38 10.84 -1.37
N TRP A 67 1.39 11.09 -0.52
CA TRP A 67 1.53 10.47 0.80
C TRP A 67 0.30 10.65 1.70
N ILE A 68 -0.42 11.77 1.61
CA ILE A 68 -1.58 12.09 2.45
C ILE A 68 -2.68 11.01 2.34
N ILE A 69 -2.91 10.49 1.13
CA ILE A 69 -3.92 9.45 0.89
C ILE A 69 -3.28 8.05 0.92
N LEU A 70 -2.07 7.90 0.39
CA LEU A 70 -1.41 6.59 0.31
C LEU A 70 -1.00 6.05 1.69
N LEU A 71 -0.54 6.92 2.59
CA LEU A 71 -0.09 6.49 3.92
C LEU A 71 -1.22 5.83 4.74
N PRO A 72 -2.40 6.45 4.93
CA PRO A 72 -3.48 5.81 5.66
C PRO A 72 -3.99 4.55 4.95
N ALA A 73 -4.04 4.53 3.61
CA ALA A 73 -4.46 3.35 2.86
C ALA A 73 -3.51 2.15 3.07
N ILE A 74 -2.21 2.39 2.96
CA ILE A 74 -1.17 1.36 3.17
C ILE A 74 -1.16 0.88 4.63
N ASP A 75 -1.34 1.78 5.59
CA ASP A 75 -1.39 1.41 7.02
C ASP A 75 -2.62 0.57 7.35
N TYR A 76 -3.79 0.94 6.81
CA TYR A 76 -5.01 0.16 6.96
C TYR A 76 -4.84 -1.26 6.39
N HIS A 77 -4.40 -1.35 5.13
CA HIS A 77 -4.18 -2.62 4.45
C HIS A 77 -3.13 -3.48 5.16
N ARG A 78 -2.02 -2.89 5.63
CA ARG A 78 -1.02 -3.61 6.44
C ARG A 78 -1.62 -4.21 7.71
N ASN A 79 -2.52 -3.51 8.38
CA ASN A 79 -3.14 -4.02 9.60
C ASN A 79 -4.13 -5.16 9.28
N SER A 80 -4.92 -5.02 8.21
CA SER A 80 -5.78 -6.10 7.69
C SER A 80 -4.98 -7.36 7.31
N LEU A 81 -3.82 -7.19 6.65
CA LEU A 81 -2.91 -8.30 6.33
C LEU A 81 -2.38 -9.01 7.57
N LYS A 82 -2.03 -8.29 8.64
CA LYS A 82 -1.56 -8.92 9.89
C LYS A 82 -2.62 -9.80 10.52
N GLU A 83 -3.86 -9.31 10.57
CA GLU A 83 -5.00 -10.07 11.08
C GLU A 83 -5.26 -11.31 10.22
N SER A 84 -5.29 -11.13 8.89
CA SER A 84 -5.47 -12.24 7.95
C SER A 84 -4.37 -13.29 8.05
N ILE A 85 -3.10 -12.88 8.22
CA ILE A 85 -1.97 -13.78 8.45
C ILE A 85 -2.15 -14.58 9.74
N HIS A 86 -2.57 -13.90 10.81
CA HIS A 86 -2.84 -14.56 12.09
C HIS A 86 -3.94 -15.62 11.94
N ASN A 87 -5.03 -15.29 11.24
CA ASN A 87 -6.14 -16.21 10.99
C ASN A 87 -5.72 -17.41 10.12
N ALA A 88 -4.93 -17.19 9.07
CA ALA A 88 -4.42 -18.27 8.22
C ALA A 88 -3.55 -19.26 9.01
N ILE A 89 -2.73 -18.76 9.95
CA ILE A 89 -1.95 -19.61 10.86
C ILE A 89 -2.87 -20.43 11.76
N LEU A 90 -3.90 -19.82 12.36
CA LEU A 90 -4.85 -20.53 13.23
C LEU A 90 -5.61 -21.63 12.48
N ASN A 91 -5.94 -21.39 11.21
CA ASN A 91 -6.68 -22.32 10.37
C ASN A 91 -5.81 -23.37 9.68
N ASN A 92 -4.49 -23.34 9.86
CA ASN A 92 -3.52 -24.15 9.12
C ASN A 92 -3.68 -24.04 7.57
N ASP A 93 -4.04 -22.85 7.09
CA ASP A 93 -4.19 -22.57 5.65
C ASP A 93 -2.85 -22.08 5.08
N GLU A 94 -2.00 -23.03 4.66
CA GLU A 94 -0.65 -22.75 4.18
C GLU A 94 -0.64 -21.96 2.86
N ASP A 95 -1.58 -22.25 1.96
CA ASP A 95 -1.70 -21.57 0.67
C ASP A 95 -2.05 -20.10 0.90
N LYS A 96 -3.08 -19.82 1.72
CA LYS A 96 -3.46 -18.45 2.04
C LYS A 96 -2.35 -17.71 2.79
N LEU A 97 -1.67 -18.38 3.71
CA LEU A 97 -0.55 -17.80 4.45
C LEU A 97 0.60 -17.39 3.50
N SER A 98 0.87 -18.18 2.46
CA SER A 98 1.88 -17.88 1.46
C SER A 98 1.54 -16.63 0.65
N GLU A 99 0.29 -16.52 0.17
CA GLU A 99 -0.23 -15.35 -0.54
C GLU A 99 -0.11 -14.07 0.30
N LEU A 100 -0.62 -14.10 1.53
CA LEU A 100 -0.64 -12.94 2.43
C LEU A 100 0.78 -12.48 2.79
N ARG A 101 1.73 -13.43 2.95
CA ARG A 101 3.14 -13.09 3.16
C ARG A 101 3.77 -12.48 1.92
N ALA A 102 3.42 -12.93 0.72
CA ALA A 102 3.90 -12.34 -0.52
C ALA A 102 3.39 -10.90 -0.69
N GLU A 103 2.10 -10.68 -0.44
CA GLU A 103 1.49 -9.36 -0.47
C GLU A 103 2.13 -8.40 0.54
N ASN A 104 2.32 -8.83 1.79
CA ASN A 104 3.00 -8.04 2.81
C ASN A 104 4.47 -7.72 2.46
N ARG A 105 5.17 -8.61 1.74
CA ARG A 105 6.52 -8.32 1.21
C ARG A 105 6.46 -7.26 0.11
N ASN A 106 5.49 -7.37 -0.81
CA ASN A 106 5.29 -6.42 -1.90
C ASN A 106 4.89 -5.02 -1.41
N LEU A 107 4.30 -4.93 -0.20
CA LEU A 107 3.94 -3.67 0.45
C LEU A 107 5.14 -2.94 1.08
N GLN A 108 6.23 -3.65 1.45
CA GLN A 108 7.37 -3.08 2.17
C GLN A 108 8.06 -1.89 1.48
N PRO A 109 8.26 -1.88 0.15
CA PRO A 109 8.85 -0.74 -0.53
C PRO A 109 8.07 0.56 -0.28
N PHE A 110 6.74 0.53 -0.32
CA PHE A 110 5.91 1.71 -0.06
C PHE A 110 5.97 2.15 1.40
N LEU A 111 5.96 1.19 2.34
CA LEU A 111 6.12 1.48 3.78
C LEU A 111 7.45 2.20 4.07
N ASN A 112 8.52 1.76 3.42
CA ASN A 112 9.84 2.38 3.55
C ASN A 112 9.87 3.78 2.92
N LEU A 113 9.30 3.94 1.73
CA LEU A 113 9.20 5.24 1.04
C LEU A 113 8.41 6.27 1.85
N LEU A 114 7.32 5.84 2.49
CA LEU A 114 6.42 6.73 3.22
C LEU A 114 6.79 6.90 4.70
N LYS A 115 7.75 6.13 5.22
CA LYS A 115 8.20 6.20 6.61
C LYS A 115 8.52 7.64 7.08
N PRO A 116 9.19 8.50 6.30
CA PRO A 116 9.48 9.88 6.73
C PRO A 116 8.24 10.75 6.94
N PHE A 117 7.11 10.43 6.31
CA PHE A 117 5.89 11.25 6.39
C PHE A 117 5.02 10.88 7.60
N ARG A 118 5.26 9.72 8.25
CA ARG A 118 4.53 9.30 9.46
C ARG A 118 4.69 10.27 10.63
N THR A 119 5.81 10.95 10.72
CA THR A 119 6.08 11.94 11.78
C THR A 119 5.43 13.30 11.51
N LEU A 120 4.85 13.50 10.32
CA LEU A 120 4.14 14.74 9.96
C LEU A 120 2.64 14.68 10.29
N THR A 121 2.14 13.52 10.69
CA THR A 121 0.75 13.27 11.10
C THR A 121 0.61 12.98 12.59
N SER A 122 1.71 13.12 13.35
CA SER A 122 1.75 12.93 14.82
C SER A 122 1.67 14.29 15.51
#